data_AF-A0A7C4FR71-F1
#
_entry.id   AF-A0A7C4FR71-F1
#
_cell.length_a   1.000
_cell.length_b   1.000
_cell.length_c   1.000
_cell.angle_alpha   90.00
_cell.angle_beta   90.00
_cell.angle_gamma   90.00
#
_symmetry.space_group_name_H-M   'P 1'
#
loop_
_entity.id
_entity.type
_entity.pdbx_description
1 polymer ?
#
loop_
_entity_poly.entity_id
_entity_poly.type
_entity_poly.pdbx_seq_one_letter_code
_entity_poly.pdbx_strand_id
1 'polypeptide(L)'
;MSIIQKTKAKAGFPPGTLIYTGSAEAKPVKIYLMNYDEYHLQEHEIEDCAECLSYKNSSTVSWININSIQNVEVIETIGKYFDIHPLVLEDLMSVNQRPKMENYDSYSFIVLRMLKINEDNNQINDEQVSLIVGNNFVISFQEEEGDVLDSIRNRIRENKGIIRKQKSDYLAYALIDTIVDNYFVILEKIEDETERIEEDLSLIASNKSLQEINILKRQIIS
;
A
#
# COMPACT_ATOMS: atom_id res chain seq x y z
N MET A 1 16.66 7.42 -5.53
CA MET A 1 17.70 7.62 -4.49
C MET A 1 18.03 6.27 -3.87
N SER A 2 19.29 5.97 -3.57
CA SER A 2 19.67 4.64 -3.03
C SER A 2 19.07 4.42 -1.64
N ILE A 3 18.77 3.17 -1.29
CA ILE A 3 18.30 2.71 0.04
C ILE A 3 19.12 3.32 1.19
N ILE A 4 20.43 3.51 0.98
CA ILE A 4 21.39 4.08 1.93
C ILE A 4 21.11 5.55 2.29
N GLN A 5 20.51 6.34 1.39
CA GLN A 5 20.20 7.75 1.66
C GLN A 5 18.96 7.91 2.55
N LYS A 6 17.94 7.07 2.37
CA LYS A 6 16.70 7.13 3.18
C LYS A 6 16.92 6.60 4.61
N THR A 7 17.79 5.59 4.81
CA THR A 7 18.18 5.11 6.16
C THR A 7 19.00 6.13 6.96
N LYS A 8 19.76 7.01 6.29
CA LYS A 8 20.51 8.09 6.99
C LYS A 8 19.61 9.11 7.67
N ALA A 9 18.38 9.33 7.19
CA ALA A 9 17.46 10.31 7.77
C ALA A 9 17.00 9.95 9.19
N LYS A 10 17.05 8.66 9.57
CA LYS A 10 16.65 8.15 10.89
C LYS A 10 17.78 7.99 11.90
N ALA A 11 19.04 8.12 11.48
CA ALA A 11 20.18 7.84 12.36
C ALA A 11 20.27 8.87 13.51
N GLY A 12 20.07 8.41 14.74
CA GLY A 12 20.22 9.23 15.96
C GLY A 12 18.91 9.62 16.67
N PHE A 13 17.75 9.28 16.11
CA PHE A 13 16.46 9.48 16.79
C PHE A 13 16.12 8.33 17.74
N PRO A 14 15.40 8.59 18.85
CA PRO A 14 14.87 7.53 19.72
C PRO A 14 13.92 6.60 18.95
N PRO A 15 13.87 5.30 19.29
CA PRO A 15 12.86 4.38 18.76
C PRO A 15 11.45 4.90 18.99
N GLY A 16 10.58 4.75 17.99
CA GLY A 16 9.20 5.26 18.00
C GLY A 16 9.04 6.70 17.50
N THR A 17 10.11 7.35 17.01
CA THR A 17 10.00 8.68 16.39
C THR A 17 9.39 8.55 15.00
N LEU A 18 8.30 9.27 14.75
CA LEU A 18 7.60 9.26 13.47
C LEU A 18 8.24 10.23 12.48
N ILE A 19 8.95 9.69 11.50
CA ILE A 19 9.57 10.45 10.42
C ILE A 19 9.18 9.78 9.10
N TYR A 20 8.48 10.52 8.25
CA TYR A 20 8.24 10.07 6.87
C TYR A 20 9.55 10.10 6.09
N THR A 21 9.96 8.97 5.52
CA THR A 21 11.23 8.85 4.76
C THR A 21 11.03 8.75 3.25
N GLY A 22 9.81 8.99 2.77
CA GLY A 22 9.48 8.92 1.35
C GLY A 22 9.80 10.20 0.59
N SER A 23 9.60 10.12 -0.72
CA SER A 23 9.95 11.19 -1.67
C SER A 23 8.75 12.02 -2.14
N ALA A 24 7.53 11.61 -1.80
CA ALA A 24 6.32 12.32 -2.19
C ALA A 24 6.18 13.63 -1.40
N GLU A 25 5.75 14.69 -2.09
CA GLU A 25 5.37 15.96 -1.44
C GLU A 25 4.18 15.73 -0.50
N ALA A 26 4.10 16.51 0.58
CA ALA A 26 3.00 16.41 1.53
C ALA A 26 1.67 16.79 0.85
N LYS A 27 0.85 15.78 0.57
CA LYS A 27 -0.53 15.94 0.10
C LYS A 27 -1.49 15.85 1.29
N PRO A 28 -2.72 16.38 1.16
CA PRO A 28 -3.75 16.14 2.17
C PRO A 28 -3.96 14.63 2.36
N VAL A 29 -4.02 14.19 3.61
CA VAL A 29 -4.42 12.81 3.92
C VAL A 29 -5.87 12.63 3.51
N LYS A 30 -6.14 11.55 2.80
CA LYS A 30 -7.51 11.13 2.53
C LYS A 30 -7.77 9.80 3.19
N ILE A 31 -8.90 9.70 3.87
CA ILE A 31 -9.32 8.51 4.58
C ILE A 31 -10.64 8.05 3.97
N TYR A 32 -10.64 6.86 3.40
CA TYR A 32 -11.83 6.25 2.81
C TYR A 32 -12.30 5.09 3.68
N LEU A 33 -13.59 5.08 3.99
CA LEU A 33 -14.21 3.99 4.73
C LEU A 33 -15.07 3.14 3.79
N MET A 34 -14.95 1.83 3.91
CA MET A 34 -15.97 0.87 3.49
C MET A 34 -16.35 0.00 4.68
N ASN A 35 -17.53 0.22 5.25
CA ASN A 35 -18.07 -0.56 6.36
C ASN A 35 -19.23 -1.42 5.86
N TYR A 36 -19.18 -2.74 6.08
CA TYR A 36 -20.16 -3.64 5.51
C TYR A 36 -20.48 -4.86 6.39
N ASP A 37 -21.69 -5.37 6.18
CA ASP A 37 -22.11 -6.72 6.56
C ASP A 37 -22.65 -7.45 5.32
N GLU A 38 -23.31 -8.60 5.49
CA GLU A 38 -23.86 -9.38 4.36
C GLU A 38 -24.89 -8.60 3.52
N TYR A 39 -25.59 -7.64 4.13
CA TYR A 39 -26.76 -6.96 3.57
C TYR A 39 -26.54 -5.46 3.34
N HIS A 40 -25.74 -4.80 4.17
CA HIS A 40 -25.52 -3.36 4.16
C HIS A 40 -24.08 -3.01 3.81
N LEU A 41 -23.93 -1.88 3.13
CA LEU A 41 -22.65 -1.23 2.86
C LEU A 41 -22.82 0.26 3.12
N GLN A 42 -21.91 0.82 3.90
CA GLN A 42 -21.67 2.23 4.06
C GLN A 42 -20.29 2.54 3.49
N GLU A 43 -20.21 3.51 2.59
CA GLU A 43 -18.96 3.96 1.99
C GLU A 43 -18.96 5.48 1.93
N HIS A 44 -17.92 6.11 2.48
CA HIS A 44 -17.71 7.56 2.42
C HIS A 44 -16.26 7.93 2.74
N GLU A 45 -15.89 9.16 2.37
CA GLU A 45 -14.62 9.77 2.79
C GLU A 45 -14.79 10.35 4.20
N ILE A 46 -13.85 10.03 5.09
CA ILE A 46 -13.82 10.51 6.47
C ILE A 46 -13.05 11.83 6.51
N GLU A 47 -13.73 12.91 6.89
CA GLU A 47 -13.13 14.23 7.10
C GLU A 47 -12.48 14.36 8.49
N ASP A 48 -13.08 13.74 9.52
CA ASP A 48 -12.59 13.74 10.90
C ASP A 48 -12.08 12.36 11.30
N CYS A 49 -10.78 12.25 11.56
CA CYS A 49 -10.13 11.01 11.99
C CYS A 49 -10.76 10.40 13.25
N ALA A 50 -11.44 11.20 14.09
CA ALA A 50 -12.17 10.69 15.26
C ALA A 50 -13.29 9.72 14.88
N GLU A 51 -13.86 9.82 13.67
CA GLU A 51 -14.88 8.89 13.19
C GLU A 51 -14.35 7.45 13.11
N CYS A 52 -13.07 7.28 12.76
CA CYS A 52 -12.41 5.97 12.65
C CYS A 52 -12.52 5.14 13.94
N LEU A 53 -12.54 5.80 15.11
CA LEU A 53 -12.63 5.14 16.42
C LEU A 53 -13.93 4.34 16.57
N SER A 54 -15.02 4.80 15.96
CA SER A 54 -16.32 4.13 16.03
C SER A 54 -16.31 2.74 15.38
N TYR A 55 -15.40 2.52 14.41
CA TYR A 55 -15.29 1.28 13.65
C TYR A 55 -14.36 0.24 14.29
N LYS A 56 -13.51 0.64 15.26
CA LYS A 56 -12.57 -0.27 15.95
C LYS A 56 -13.27 -1.47 16.60
N ASN A 57 -14.42 -1.23 17.22
CA ASN A 57 -15.21 -2.24 17.94
C ASN A 57 -16.55 -2.55 17.25
N SER A 58 -16.67 -2.23 15.96
CA SER A 58 -17.89 -2.54 15.22
C SER A 58 -18.12 -4.05 15.13
N SER A 59 -19.38 -4.47 15.05
CA SER A 59 -19.76 -5.85 14.73
C SER A 59 -19.69 -6.17 13.23
N THR A 60 -19.60 -5.13 12.40
CA THR A 60 -19.45 -5.20 10.94
C THR A 60 -17.98 -5.13 10.54
N VAL A 61 -17.66 -5.49 9.29
CA VAL A 61 -16.28 -5.39 8.79
C VAL A 61 -16.02 -3.99 8.26
N SER A 62 -14.97 -3.34 8.75
CA SER A 62 -14.58 -1.99 8.31
C SER A 62 -13.22 -2.00 7.64
N TRP A 63 -13.18 -1.58 6.38
CA TRP A 63 -11.95 -1.26 5.67
C TRP A 63 -11.72 0.25 5.72
N ILE A 64 -10.64 0.67 6.37
CA ILE A 64 -10.21 2.08 6.45
C ILE A 64 -8.96 2.22 5.58
N ASN A 65 -9.08 2.90 4.45
CA ASN A 65 -7.98 3.14 3.52
C ASN A 65 -7.45 4.56 3.65
N ILE A 66 -6.20 4.70 4.08
CA ILE A 66 -5.52 5.97 4.33
C ILE A 66 -4.47 6.19 3.25
N ASN A 67 -4.67 7.23 2.46
CA ASN A 67 -3.73 7.66 1.42
C ASN A 67 -2.96 8.88 1.91
N SER A 68 -1.75 9.07 1.38
CA SER A 68 -0.87 10.19 1.70
C SER A 68 -0.41 10.19 3.17
N ILE A 69 0.29 9.13 3.60
CA ILE A 69 0.81 8.98 4.98
C ILE A 69 1.85 10.03 5.42
N GLN A 70 2.14 11.07 4.62
CA GLN A 70 3.14 12.08 4.94
C GLN A 70 2.76 12.96 6.15
N ASN A 71 1.46 13.05 6.47
CA ASN A 71 1.01 13.81 7.64
C ASN A 71 1.15 12.97 8.93
N VAL A 72 2.22 13.25 9.66
CA VAL A 72 2.57 12.57 10.91
C VAL A 72 1.46 12.66 11.96
N GLU A 73 0.78 13.81 12.09
CA GLU A 73 -0.22 14.04 13.14
C GLU A 73 -1.44 13.13 12.96
N VAL A 74 -1.88 12.93 11.71
CA VAL A 74 -3.00 12.03 11.40
C VAL A 74 -2.62 10.59 11.70
N ILE A 75 -1.44 10.15 11.27
CA ILE A 75 -0.95 8.78 11.52
C ILE A 75 -0.78 8.51 13.02
N GLU A 76 -0.25 9.47 13.77
CA GLU A 76 -0.13 9.36 15.22
C GLU A 76 -1.50 9.28 15.90
N THR A 77 -2.47 10.06 15.43
CA THR A 77 -3.84 10.07 15.96
C THR A 77 -4.55 8.75 15.73
N ILE A 78 -4.47 8.21 14.51
CA ILE A 78 -5.00 6.88 14.16
C ILE A 78 -4.29 5.80 14.98
N GLY A 79 -2.97 5.91 15.13
CA GLY A 79 -2.19 5.04 15.99
C GLY A 79 -2.70 4.98 17.42
N LYS A 80 -3.01 6.13 18.02
CA LYS A 80 -3.59 6.22 19.37
C LYS A 80 -5.00 5.61 19.43
N TYR A 81 -5.86 5.85 18.44
CA TYR A 81 -7.22 5.31 18.44
C TYR A 81 -7.26 3.79 18.36
N PHE A 82 -6.37 3.20 17.56
CA PHE A 82 -6.32 1.76 17.35
C PHE A 82 -5.34 1.02 18.28
N ASP A 83 -4.72 1.72 19.24
CA ASP A 83 -3.68 1.20 20.14
C ASP A 83 -2.51 0.56 19.37
N ILE A 84 -2.10 1.17 18.25
CA ILE A 84 -1.00 0.70 17.43
C ILE A 84 0.33 1.04 18.13
N HIS A 85 1.18 0.03 18.28
CA HIS A 85 2.47 0.19 18.93
C HIS A 85 3.35 1.23 18.22
N PRO A 86 4.06 2.14 18.93
CA PRO A 86 4.86 3.20 18.31
C PRO A 86 5.90 2.70 17.30
N LEU A 87 6.49 1.52 17.52
CA LEU A 87 7.42 0.91 16.56
C LEU A 87 6.75 0.51 15.23
N VAL A 88 5.47 0.13 15.26
CA VAL A 88 4.70 -0.17 14.05
C VAL A 88 4.43 1.12 13.27
N LEU A 89 4.05 2.19 13.96
CA LEU A 89 3.88 3.51 13.34
C LEU A 89 5.20 4.02 12.76
N GLU A 90 6.31 3.79 13.46
CA GLU A 90 7.64 4.12 12.94
C GLU A 90 7.94 3.36 11.63
N ASP A 91 7.62 2.07 11.55
CA ASP A 91 7.85 1.25 10.36
C ASP A 91 6.93 1.63 9.19
N LEU A 92 5.68 1.98 9.50
CA LEU A 92 4.69 2.49 8.56
C LEU A 92 5.21 3.76 7.86
N MET A 93 5.81 4.68 8.61
CA MET A 93 6.37 5.93 8.09
C MET A 93 7.74 5.75 7.40
N SER A 94 8.37 4.60 7.61
CA SER A 94 9.69 4.25 7.09
C SER A 94 9.61 3.57 5.73
N VAL A 95 9.19 4.29 4.70
CA VAL A 95 9.04 3.71 3.36
C VAL A 95 10.36 3.08 2.87
N ASN A 96 10.29 1.84 2.36
CA ASN A 96 11.36 0.87 2.08
C ASN A 96 11.57 -0.21 3.16
N GLN A 97 10.59 -0.47 4.02
CA GLN A 97 10.61 -1.70 4.79
C GLN A 97 10.51 -2.89 3.84
N ARG A 98 11.23 -3.97 4.18
CA ARG A 98 11.03 -5.26 3.48
C ARG A 98 9.66 -5.81 3.85
N PRO A 99 8.99 -6.53 2.93
CA PRO A 99 7.75 -7.21 3.26
C PRO A 99 7.93 -8.11 4.48
N LYS A 100 7.01 -7.99 5.43
CA LYS A 100 7.04 -8.71 6.71
C LYS A 100 5.64 -8.79 7.31
N MET A 101 5.48 -9.70 8.27
CA MET A 101 4.29 -9.81 9.09
C MET A 101 4.70 -9.96 10.56
N GLU A 102 4.09 -9.18 11.43
CA GLU A 102 4.30 -9.17 12.87
C GLU A 102 2.95 -9.29 13.58
N ASN A 103 2.84 -10.24 14.50
CA ASN A 103 1.62 -10.45 15.27
C ASN A 103 1.73 -9.72 16.61
N TYR A 104 0.70 -8.94 16.93
CA TYR A 104 0.48 -8.32 18.23
C TYR A 104 -0.77 -8.92 18.87
N ASP A 105 -0.99 -8.64 20.16
CA ASP A 105 -2.12 -9.22 20.91
C ASP A 105 -3.50 -8.85 20.33
N SER A 106 -3.63 -7.65 19.76
CA SER A 106 -4.91 -7.09 19.29
C SER A 106 -5.02 -6.93 17.76
N TYR A 107 -3.90 -7.06 17.03
CA TYR A 107 -3.86 -6.90 15.58
C TYR A 107 -2.65 -7.61 14.96
N SER A 108 -2.70 -7.85 13.64
CA SER A 108 -1.53 -8.21 12.84
C SER A 108 -1.06 -7.01 12.03
N PHE A 109 0.24 -6.75 12.01
CA PHE A 109 0.88 -5.75 11.15
C PHE A 109 1.52 -6.44 9.96
N ILE A 110 1.18 -6.01 8.75
CA ILE A 110 1.70 -6.58 7.51
C ILE A 110 2.26 -5.44 6.67
N VAL A 111 3.45 -5.64 6.13
CA VAL A 111 4.07 -4.73 5.17
C VAL A 111 4.22 -5.46 3.84
N LEU A 112 3.80 -4.82 2.76
CA LEU A 112 3.85 -5.30 1.38
C LEU A 112 4.45 -4.23 0.48
N ARG A 113 4.83 -4.65 -0.72
CA ARG A 113 5.10 -3.73 -1.83
C ARG A 113 3.94 -3.81 -2.79
N MET A 114 3.47 -2.67 -3.27
CA MET A 114 2.54 -2.61 -4.38
C MET A 114 3.31 -2.03 -5.56
N LEU A 115 3.34 -2.80 -6.64
CA LEU A 115 3.86 -2.33 -7.92
C LEU A 115 2.68 -1.84 -8.74
N LYS A 116 2.80 -0.68 -9.37
CA LYS A 116 1.75 -0.12 -10.23
C LYS A 116 2.36 0.47 -11.49
N ILE A 117 1.64 0.36 -12.60
CA ILE A 117 2.04 1.02 -13.84
C ILE A 117 1.54 2.46 -13.76
N ASN A 118 2.46 3.41 -13.86
CA ASN A 118 2.10 4.80 -14.01
C ASN A 118 1.67 5.04 -15.47
N GLU A 119 0.43 5.48 -15.66
CA GLU A 119 -0.16 5.70 -16.98
C GLU A 119 0.52 6.86 -17.75
N ASP A 120 1.04 7.88 -17.05
CA ASP A 120 1.60 9.08 -17.67
C ASP A 120 2.96 8.81 -18.35
N ASN A 121 3.78 7.94 -17.75
CA ASN A 121 5.15 7.70 -18.19
C ASN A 121 5.44 6.23 -18.54
N ASN A 122 4.43 5.35 -18.42
CA ASN A 122 4.53 3.92 -18.62
C ASN A 122 5.62 3.24 -17.76
N GLN A 123 6.02 3.83 -16.62
CA GLN A 123 7.01 3.25 -15.72
C GLN A 123 6.35 2.45 -14.60
N ILE A 124 7.10 1.47 -14.09
CA ILE A 124 6.70 0.73 -12.89
C ILE A 124 7.05 1.59 -11.69
N ASN A 125 6.01 1.99 -10.96
CA ASN A 125 6.13 2.64 -9.68
C ASN A 125 5.96 1.59 -8.58
N ASP A 126 6.70 1.81 -7.51
CA ASP A 126 6.80 0.94 -6.36
C ASP A 126 6.37 1.77 -5.14
N GLU A 127 5.50 1.20 -4.30
CA GLU A 127 5.06 1.85 -3.07
C GLU A 127 4.95 0.83 -1.93
N GLN A 128 5.15 1.30 -0.69
CA GLN A 128 4.88 0.49 0.49
C GLN A 128 3.40 0.55 0.82
N VAL A 129 2.78 -0.62 0.98
CA VAL A 129 1.43 -0.74 1.54
C VAL A 129 1.52 -1.46 2.87
N SER A 130 1.01 -0.82 3.91
CA SER A 130 1.00 -1.38 5.25
C SER A 130 -0.43 -1.68 5.68
N LEU A 131 -0.68 -2.86 6.25
CA LEU A 131 -1.97 -3.28 6.73
C LEU A 131 -1.94 -3.49 8.24
N ILE A 132 -2.96 -2.99 8.93
CA ILE A 132 -3.27 -3.35 10.32
C ILE A 132 -4.57 -4.14 10.28
N VAL A 133 -4.49 -5.42 10.65
CA VAL A 133 -5.62 -6.36 10.61
C VAL A 133 -6.06 -6.64 12.04
N GLY A 134 -7.19 -6.06 12.44
CA GLY A 134 -7.85 -6.35 13.71
C GLY A 134 -8.99 -7.34 13.55
N ASN A 135 -9.76 -7.56 14.63
CA ASN A 135 -10.83 -8.57 14.65
C ASN A 135 -11.97 -8.32 13.65
N ASN A 136 -12.34 -7.06 13.43
CA ASN A 136 -13.40 -6.66 12.49
C ASN A 136 -13.01 -5.45 11.62
N PHE A 137 -11.72 -5.09 11.59
CA PHE A 137 -11.26 -3.98 10.78
C PHE A 137 -9.96 -4.32 10.05
N VAL A 138 -9.77 -3.69 8.90
CA VAL A 138 -8.49 -3.63 8.20
C VAL A 138 -8.19 -2.17 7.92
N ILE A 139 -7.02 -1.69 8.34
CA ILE A 139 -6.53 -0.36 7.99
C ILE A 139 -5.42 -0.53 6.97
N SER A 140 -5.58 0.03 5.78
CA SER A 140 -4.52 0.12 4.78
C SER A 140 -3.91 1.52 4.77
N PHE A 141 -2.59 1.57 4.70
CA PHE A 141 -1.80 2.79 4.64
C PHE A 141 -1.00 2.80 3.35
N GLN A 142 -1.20 3.84 2.53
CA GLN A 142 -0.59 4.00 1.20
C GLN A 142 0.13 5.35 1.08
N GLU A 143 1.20 5.37 0.29
CA GLU A 143 2.00 6.58 0.08
C GLU A 143 1.29 7.62 -0.80
N GLU A 144 0.53 7.17 -1.79
CA GLU A 144 -0.14 8.03 -2.78
C GLU A 144 -1.55 7.51 -3.12
N GLU A 145 -2.32 8.29 -3.86
CA GLU A 145 -3.57 7.81 -4.45
C GLU A 145 -3.31 6.94 -5.69
N GLY A 146 -4.31 6.14 -6.06
CA GLY A 146 -4.25 5.21 -7.17
C GLY A 146 -3.58 3.90 -6.75
N ASP A 147 -4.41 2.89 -6.48
CA ASP A 147 -4.00 1.55 -6.08
C ASP A 147 -4.64 0.48 -6.97
N VAL A 148 -4.27 -0.77 -6.74
CA VAL A 148 -4.77 -1.94 -7.51
C VAL A 148 -6.01 -2.58 -6.87
N LEU A 149 -6.60 -1.95 -5.84
CA LEU A 149 -7.58 -2.56 -4.94
C LEU A 149 -9.04 -2.29 -5.33
N ASP A 150 -9.26 -1.60 -6.46
CA ASP A 150 -10.61 -1.31 -6.97
C ASP A 150 -11.42 -2.58 -7.27
N SER A 151 -10.75 -3.67 -7.65
CA SER A 151 -11.40 -4.98 -7.81
C SER A 151 -12.07 -5.44 -6.50
N ILE A 152 -11.43 -5.20 -5.36
CA ILE A 152 -11.97 -5.51 -4.03
C ILE A 152 -13.10 -4.56 -3.66
N ARG A 153 -12.93 -3.24 -3.90
CA ARG A 153 -13.99 -2.25 -3.67
C ARG A 153 -15.26 -2.62 -4.45
N ASN A 154 -15.12 -2.98 -5.71
CA ASN A 154 -16.25 -3.36 -6.56
C ASN A 154 -16.90 -4.68 -6.10
N ARG A 155 -16.09 -5.69 -5.72
CA ARG A 155 -16.62 -6.93 -5.13
C ARG A 155 -17.44 -6.67 -3.87
N ILE A 156 -16.99 -5.74 -3.03
CA ILE A 156 -17.75 -5.30 -1.87
C ILE A 156 -19.01 -4.57 -2.34
N ARG A 157 -18.94 -3.52 -3.16
CA ARG A 157 -20.11 -2.74 -3.64
C ARG A 157 -21.21 -3.61 -4.25
N GLU A 158 -20.83 -4.57 -5.09
CA GLU A 158 -21.75 -5.42 -5.84
C GLU A 158 -22.13 -6.71 -5.10
N ASN A 159 -21.64 -6.92 -3.88
CA ASN A 159 -21.81 -8.16 -3.11
C ASN A 159 -21.42 -9.42 -3.91
N LYS A 160 -20.30 -9.37 -4.63
CA LYS A 160 -19.81 -10.47 -5.46
C LYS A 160 -19.01 -11.49 -4.64
N GLY A 161 -19.34 -12.76 -4.83
CA GLY A 161 -18.66 -13.87 -4.17
C GLY A 161 -19.02 -13.97 -2.69
N ILE A 162 -18.03 -14.19 -1.83
CA ILE A 162 -18.23 -14.40 -0.38
C ILE A 162 -17.70 -13.26 0.49
N ILE A 163 -17.17 -12.18 -0.09
CA ILE A 163 -16.39 -11.16 0.66
C ILE A 163 -17.21 -10.49 1.78
N ARG A 164 -18.50 -10.23 1.56
CA ARG A 164 -19.39 -9.67 2.58
C ARG A 164 -19.85 -10.67 3.66
N LYS A 165 -19.67 -11.97 3.42
CA LYS A 165 -20.05 -13.05 4.35
C LYS A 165 -18.91 -13.45 5.28
N GLN A 166 -17.70 -12.96 4.99
CA GLN A 166 -16.49 -13.25 5.74
C GLN A 166 -16.08 -12.05 6.59
N LYS A 167 -15.09 -12.24 7.48
CA LYS A 167 -14.60 -11.22 8.39
C LYS A 167 -13.38 -10.46 7.83
N SER A 168 -12.75 -9.64 8.66
CA SER A 168 -11.59 -8.82 8.31
C SER A 168 -10.37 -9.65 7.88
N ASP A 169 -10.24 -10.88 8.35
CA ASP A 169 -9.19 -11.82 7.93
C ASP A 169 -9.27 -12.16 6.44
N TYR A 170 -10.47 -12.46 5.95
CA TYR A 170 -10.69 -12.71 4.53
C TYR A 170 -10.52 -11.43 3.69
N LEU A 171 -10.93 -10.27 4.22
CA LEU A 171 -10.64 -9.00 3.56
C LEU A 171 -9.13 -8.78 3.41
N ALA A 172 -8.36 -8.97 4.49
CA ALA A 172 -6.90 -8.85 4.45
C ALA A 172 -6.29 -9.82 3.44
N TYR A 173 -6.75 -11.09 3.43
CA TYR A 173 -6.37 -12.06 2.40
C TYR A 173 -6.64 -11.53 1.00
N ALA A 174 -7.87 -11.06 0.71
CA ALA A 174 -8.24 -10.58 -0.62
C ALA A 174 -7.43 -9.35 -1.07
N LEU A 175 -7.07 -8.46 -0.15
CA LEU A 175 -6.19 -7.31 -0.44
C LEU A 175 -4.78 -7.78 -0.79
N ILE A 176 -4.21 -8.71 0.01
CA ILE A 176 -2.88 -9.28 -0.24
C ILE A 176 -2.85 -10.01 -1.58
N ASP A 177 -3.84 -10.86 -1.83
CA ASP A 177 -4.02 -11.65 -3.06
C ASP A 177 -4.04 -10.72 -4.29
N THR A 178 -4.82 -9.63 -4.23
CA THR A 178 -4.88 -8.64 -5.31
C THR A 178 -3.52 -7.94 -5.55
N ILE A 179 -2.79 -7.61 -4.48
CA ILE A 179 -1.45 -7.00 -4.61
C ILE A 179 -0.47 -7.98 -5.25
N VAL A 180 -0.49 -9.24 -4.83
CA VAL A 180 0.39 -10.29 -5.35
C VAL A 180 0.05 -10.64 -6.80
N ASP A 181 -1.23 -10.75 -7.13
CA ASP A 181 -1.68 -11.00 -8.51
C ASP A 181 -1.23 -9.89 -9.45
N ASN A 182 -1.22 -8.64 -8.98
CA ASN A 182 -0.74 -7.54 -9.80
C ASN A 182 0.75 -7.67 -10.18
N TYR A 183 1.56 -8.44 -9.45
CA TYR A 183 2.93 -8.70 -9.88
C TYR A 183 3.01 -9.45 -11.21
N PHE A 184 2.04 -10.32 -11.53
CA PHE A 184 2.01 -10.99 -12.83
C PHE A 184 1.76 -10.00 -13.98
N VAL A 185 0.88 -9.02 -13.78
CA VAL A 185 0.65 -7.92 -14.75
C VAL A 185 1.94 -7.13 -14.99
N ILE A 186 2.72 -6.90 -13.93
CA ILE A 186 4.03 -6.23 -14.05
C ILE A 186 5.06 -7.10 -14.76
N LEU A 187 5.09 -8.41 -14.49
CA LEU A 187 5.99 -9.35 -15.14
C LEU A 187 5.72 -9.47 -16.63
N GLU A 188 4.45 -9.58 -17.04
CA GLU A 188 4.04 -9.59 -18.45
C GLU A 188 4.51 -8.33 -19.17
N LYS A 189 4.35 -7.15 -18.54
CA LYS A 189 4.86 -5.91 -19.11
C LYS A 189 6.38 -5.88 -19.25
N ILE A 190 7.11 -6.42 -18.27
CA ILE A 190 8.57 -6.52 -18.33
C ILE A 190 8.99 -7.45 -19.47
N GLU A 191 8.26 -8.54 -19.68
CA GLU A 191 8.47 -9.48 -20.79
C GLU A 191 8.28 -8.76 -22.13
N ASP A 192 7.14 -8.09 -22.34
CA ASP A 192 6.85 -7.31 -23.55
C ASP A 192 7.93 -6.25 -23.85
N GLU A 193 8.37 -5.50 -22.84
CA GLU A 193 9.44 -4.50 -22.99
C GLU A 193 10.81 -5.15 -23.28
N THR A 194 11.07 -6.34 -22.75
CA THR A 194 12.29 -7.10 -23.04
C THR A 194 12.31 -7.52 -24.49
N GLU A 195 11.23 -8.12 -24.99
CA GLU A 195 11.09 -8.54 -26.39
C GLU A 195 11.26 -7.36 -27.35
N ARG A 196 10.62 -6.22 -27.06
CA ARG A 196 10.77 -4.99 -27.85
C ARG A 196 12.23 -4.53 -27.95
N ILE A 197 12.96 -4.54 -26.83
CA ILE A 197 14.37 -4.14 -26.79
C ILE A 197 15.24 -5.14 -27.58
N GLU A 198 14.95 -6.44 -27.51
CA GLU A 198 15.68 -7.48 -28.24
C GLU A 198 15.50 -7.37 -29.76
N GLU A 199 14.29 -7.05 -30.23
CA GLU A 199 14.01 -6.77 -31.64
C GLU A 199 14.78 -5.53 -32.13
N ASP A 200 14.75 -4.44 -31.35
CA ASP A 200 15.45 -3.18 -31.67
C ASP A 200 16.97 -3.39 -31.78
N LEU A 201 17.56 -4.20 -30.88
CA LEU A 201 18.98 -4.54 -30.92
C LEU A 201 19.37 -5.39 -32.12
N SER A 202 18.50 -6.32 -32.52
CA SER A 202 18.73 -7.20 -33.66
C SER A 202 18.73 -6.42 -34.98
N LEU A 203 18.02 -5.28 -35.03
CA LEU A 203 17.95 -4.41 -36.19
C LEU A 203 19.09 -3.37 -36.23
N ILE A 204 19.31 -2.61 -35.16
CA ILE A 204 20.40 -1.60 -35.05
C ILE A 204 20.82 -1.44 -33.58
N ALA A 205 22.03 -1.90 -33.24
CA ALA A 205 22.61 -1.61 -31.93
C ALA A 205 22.85 -0.09 -31.75
N SER A 206 22.03 0.57 -30.94
CA SER A 206 22.08 2.01 -30.71
C SER A 206 22.33 2.36 -29.23
N ASN A 207 22.84 3.57 -28.96
CA ASN A 207 22.99 4.08 -27.59
C ASN A 207 21.65 4.19 -26.84
N LYS A 208 20.51 4.26 -27.56
CA LYS A 208 19.18 4.29 -26.98
C LYS A 208 18.80 2.93 -26.38
N SER A 209 19.09 1.84 -27.09
CA SER A 209 18.87 0.46 -26.60
C SER A 209 19.65 0.17 -25.31
N LEU A 210 20.89 0.67 -25.18
CA LEU A 210 21.66 0.58 -23.94
C LEU A 210 21.02 1.36 -22.77
N GLN A 211 20.39 2.50 -23.03
CA GLN A 211 19.69 3.26 -22.00
C GLN A 211 18.44 2.52 -21.52
N GLU A 212 17.66 1.95 -22.44
CA GLU A 212 16.45 1.16 -22.14
C GLU A 212 16.78 -0.08 -21.31
N ILE A 213 17.83 -0.84 -21.68
CA ILE A 213 18.34 -1.98 -20.87
C ILE A 213 18.71 -1.53 -19.45
N ASN A 214 19.38 -0.38 -19.31
CA ASN A 214 19.77 0.12 -17.99
C ASN A 214 18.56 0.61 -17.16
N ILE A 215 17.45 0.99 -17.79
CA ILE A 215 16.19 1.33 -17.10
C ILE A 215 15.50 0.04 -16.65
N LEU A 216 15.33 -0.93 -17.56
CA LEU A 216 14.69 -2.21 -17.26
C LEU A 216 15.45 -2.99 -16.17
N LYS A 217 16.78 -3.05 -16.28
CA LYS A 217 17.64 -3.65 -15.25
C LYS A 217 17.45 -2.98 -13.88
N ARG A 218 17.25 -1.66 -13.85
CA ARG A 218 16.98 -0.95 -12.59
C ARG A 218 15.63 -1.35 -12.04
N GLN A 219 14.58 -1.40 -12.87
CA GLN A 219 13.22 -1.80 -12.45
C GLN A 219 13.14 -3.22 -11.89
N ILE A 220 13.96 -4.16 -12.39
CA ILE A 220 13.98 -5.56 -11.88
C ILE A 220 14.73 -5.69 -10.54
N ILE A 221 15.79 -4.90 -10.34
CA ILE A 221 16.71 -5.04 -9.20
C ILE A 221 16.31 -4.16 -8.01
N SER A 222 15.73 -2.99 -8.26
CA SER A 222 15.39 -1.99 -7.24
C SER A 222 14.06 -2.30 -6.56
#